data_AF-A0A6B3KJ80-F1
#
_entry.id   AF-A0A6B3KJ80-F1
#
_cell.length_a   1.000
_cell.length_b   1.000
_cell.length_c   1.000
_cell.angle_alpha   90.00
_cell.angle_beta   90.00
_cell.angle_gamma   90.00
#
_symmetry.space_group_name_H-M   'P 1'
#
loop_
_entity.id
_entity.type
_entity.pdbx_description
1 polymer ?
#
loop_
_entity_poly.entity_id
_entity_poly.type
_entity_poly.pdbx_seq_one_letter_code
_entity_poly.pdbx_strand_id
1 'polypeptide(L)'
;MVACAEPSNAHQEKAMQDVTSADLKHEQDRVAAISDAALPPGSAPMMTWDGYPALQPGPELSPNQLLEQVQAMVKAIRSYGDSAPSKVEQVLGVALPPDAKQERRGVTGRVGKGSYSWAVWKPYPESPGHIVELTLTPDACVAYDAIRAPLEASGFRVYVPTFGDDQRISFDTAVGPSLALFIAVTPDRRESPTCATVVSFELDRRDA
;
A
#
# COMPACT_ATOMS: atom_id res chain seq x y z
N MET A 1 65.81 -12.45 -33.10
CA MET A 1 66.01 -13.81 -32.56
C MET A 1 65.91 -13.75 -31.04
N VAL A 2 64.97 -14.52 -30.49
CA VAL A 2 64.88 -15.22 -29.19
C VAL A 2 65.63 -14.68 -27.95
N ALA A 3 64.87 -14.57 -26.84
CA ALA A 3 65.12 -15.15 -25.49
C ALA A 3 64.77 -14.14 -24.37
N CYS A 4 63.62 -14.30 -23.69
CA CYS A 4 63.42 -15.00 -22.41
C CYS A 4 63.96 -14.25 -21.17
N ALA A 5 63.07 -13.89 -20.23
CA ALA A 5 63.23 -14.06 -18.77
C ALA A 5 62.02 -13.51 -17.97
N GLU A 6 61.25 -14.40 -17.35
CA GLU A 6 60.65 -14.19 -16.01
C GLU A 6 61.59 -14.90 -15.01
N PRO A 7 61.75 -14.44 -13.73
CA PRO A 7 60.72 -14.49 -12.66
C PRO A 7 60.81 -13.23 -11.73
N SER A 8 60.09 -12.99 -10.62
CA SER A 8 59.49 -13.80 -9.57
C SER A 8 58.60 -12.90 -8.67
N ASN A 9 57.51 -13.48 -8.16
CA ASN A 9 56.72 -13.16 -6.95
C ASN A 9 56.98 -11.86 -6.16
N ALA A 10 55.93 -11.05 -6.02
CA ALA A 10 55.54 -10.53 -4.70
C ALA A 10 54.03 -10.27 -4.68
N HIS A 11 53.32 -11.05 -3.86
CA HIS A 11 51.97 -10.74 -3.39
C HIS A 11 51.89 -9.27 -2.95
N GLN A 12 51.04 -8.49 -3.61
CA GLN A 12 50.43 -7.33 -2.96
C GLN A 12 49.05 -7.76 -2.46
N GLU A 13 49.05 -8.50 -1.35
CA GLU A 13 47.94 -8.43 -0.40
C GLU A 13 47.86 -6.97 0.06
N LYS A 14 46.95 -6.22 -0.55
CA LYS A 14 46.61 -4.88 -0.12
C LYS A 14 45.86 -5.06 1.20
N ALA A 15 46.60 -4.93 2.31
CA ALA A 15 46.06 -4.96 3.66
C ALA A 15 44.82 -4.05 3.75
N MET A 16 43.64 -4.64 3.90
CA MET A 16 42.46 -3.93 4.38
C MET A 16 42.81 -3.45 5.79
N GLN A 17 42.96 -2.15 5.96
CA GLN A 17 43.05 -1.56 7.29
C GLN A 17 41.71 -1.81 7.98
N ASP A 18 41.73 -2.58 9.07
CA ASP A 18 40.57 -2.76 9.94
C ASP A 18 40.12 -1.38 10.44
N VAL A 19 38.94 -0.95 9.99
CA VAL A 19 38.31 0.29 10.46
C VAL A 19 38.01 0.11 11.93
N THR A 20 38.57 0.96 12.78
CA THR A 20 38.35 0.85 14.22
C THR A 20 36.97 1.39 14.60
N SER A 21 36.40 0.90 15.69
CA SER A 21 35.10 1.39 16.20
C SER A 21 35.12 2.88 16.53
N ALA A 22 36.30 3.45 16.81
CA ALA A 22 36.49 4.87 17.03
C ALA A 22 36.37 5.68 15.73
N ASP A 23 36.89 5.16 14.62
CA ASP A 23 36.80 5.79 13.30
C ASP A 23 35.35 5.78 12.80
N LEU A 24 34.62 4.68 13.02
CA LEU A 24 33.19 4.60 12.70
C LEU A 24 32.38 5.61 13.52
N LYS A 25 32.67 5.74 14.81
CA LYS A 25 31.96 6.68 15.69
C LYS A 25 32.25 8.13 15.30
N HIS A 26 33.50 8.45 14.98
CA HIS A 26 33.89 9.79 14.53
C HIS A 26 33.20 10.17 13.20
N GLU A 27 33.13 9.27 12.23
CA GLU A 27 32.42 9.55 10.98
C GLU A 27 30.89 9.62 11.17
N GLN A 28 30.32 8.84 12.08
CA GLN A 28 28.89 8.95 12.45
C GLN A 28 28.59 10.31 13.10
N ASP A 29 29.41 10.74 14.05
CA ASP A 29 29.27 12.04 14.72
C ASP A 29 29.43 13.19 13.72
N ARG A 30 30.33 13.04 12.74
CA ARG A 30 30.52 14.01 11.65
C ARG A 30 29.29 14.11 10.74
N VAL A 31 28.68 12.98 10.37
CA VAL A 31 27.46 12.95 9.53
C VAL A 31 26.26 13.53 10.29
N ALA A 32 26.14 13.25 11.59
CA ALA A 32 25.11 13.84 12.44
C ALA A 32 25.24 15.37 12.50
N ALA A 33 26.46 15.88 12.71
CA ALA A 33 26.71 17.31 12.74
C ALA A 33 26.42 18.02 11.40
N ILE A 34 26.66 17.35 10.27
CA ILE A 34 26.32 17.88 8.94
C ILE A 34 24.81 17.90 8.72
N SER A 35 24.08 16.88 9.19
CA SER A 35 22.60 16.87 9.14
C SER A 35 21.99 17.99 9.97
N ASP A 36 22.51 18.22 11.17
CA ASP A 36 22.03 19.28 12.04
C ASP A 36 22.33 20.68 11.48
N ALA A 37 23.47 20.86 10.80
CA ALA A 37 23.85 22.11 10.16
C ALA A 37 23.12 22.38 8.82
N ALA A 38 22.50 21.37 8.22
CA ALA A 38 21.75 21.50 6.96
C ALA A 38 20.32 22.04 7.14
N LEU A 39 19.84 22.16 8.39
CA LEU A 39 18.52 22.72 8.68
C LEU A 39 18.62 24.24 8.89
N PRO A 40 18.05 25.07 8.00
CA PRO A 40 18.10 26.51 8.18
C PRO A 40 17.38 26.93 9.47
N PRO A 41 17.90 27.92 10.22
CA PRO A 41 17.22 28.47 11.38
C PRO A 41 15.88 29.08 10.93
N GLY A 42 14.77 28.59 11.51
CA GLY A 42 13.42 28.94 11.08
C GLY A 42 12.74 27.93 10.15
N SER A 43 13.29 26.71 10.01
CA SER A 43 12.57 25.57 9.44
C SER A 43 11.20 25.46 10.12
N ALA A 44 10.13 25.71 9.36
CA ALA A 44 8.78 25.58 9.87
C ALA A 44 8.60 24.15 10.42
N PRO A 45 7.89 23.96 11.55
CA PRO A 45 7.58 22.62 12.02
C PRO A 45 6.92 21.85 10.86
N MET A 46 7.33 20.58 10.66
CA MET A 46 6.67 19.71 9.69
C MET A 46 5.17 19.82 9.91
N MET A 47 4.39 20.11 8.86
CA MET A 47 2.95 20.12 8.97
C MET A 47 2.52 18.78 9.57
N THR A 48 1.94 18.81 10.76
CA THR A 48 1.38 17.64 11.39
C THR A 48 0.15 17.26 10.56
N TRP A 49 0.22 16.14 9.86
CA TRP A 49 -0.95 15.59 9.19
C TRP A 49 -1.89 15.02 10.26
N ASP A 50 -2.99 15.70 10.51
CA ASP A 50 -4.02 15.31 11.50
C ASP A 50 -4.87 14.11 11.04
N GLY A 51 -4.47 13.44 9.97
CA GLY A 51 -5.25 12.40 9.31
C GLY A 51 -6.47 12.95 8.58
N TYR A 52 -7.30 12.04 8.10
CA TYR A 52 -8.56 12.39 7.45
C TYR A 52 -9.70 12.59 8.45
N PRO A 53 -10.67 13.46 8.15
CA PRO A 53 -11.88 13.59 8.96
C PRO A 53 -12.67 12.28 9.07
N ALA A 54 -13.48 12.17 10.13
CA ALA A 54 -14.39 11.04 10.32
C ALA A 54 -15.45 10.97 9.22
N LEU A 55 -15.78 9.75 8.81
CA LEU A 55 -16.84 9.48 7.84
C LEU A 55 -18.22 9.49 8.50
N GLN A 56 -19.26 9.70 7.70
CA GLN A 56 -20.63 9.69 8.20
C GLN A 56 -21.12 8.25 8.50
N PRO A 57 -22.09 8.08 9.41
CA PRO A 57 -22.70 6.78 9.67
C PRO A 57 -23.39 6.19 8.44
N GLY A 58 -23.12 4.93 8.14
CA GLY A 58 -23.76 4.10 7.14
C GLY A 58 -24.59 2.97 7.75
N PRO A 59 -25.16 2.07 6.93
CA PRO A 59 -25.95 0.95 7.41
C PRO A 59 -25.11 -0.07 8.19
N GLU A 60 -25.76 -0.91 8.98
CA GLU A 60 -25.14 -2.13 9.48
C GLU A 60 -25.10 -3.18 8.35
N LEU A 61 -23.94 -3.80 8.14
CA LEU A 61 -23.73 -4.82 7.13
C LEU A 61 -23.29 -6.14 7.78
N SER A 62 -23.69 -7.25 7.19
CA SER A 62 -23.15 -8.56 7.53
C SER A 62 -21.77 -8.78 6.89
N PRO A 63 -20.93 -9.68 7.43
CA PRO A 63 -19.66 -10.05 6.81
C PRO A 63 -19.82 -10.55 5.37
N ASN A 64 -20.91 -11.27 5.07
CA ASN A 64 -21.19 -11.76 3.72
C ASN A 64 -21.52 -10.61 2.76
N GLN A 65 -22.28 -9.59 3.20
CA GLN A 65 -22.55 -8.42 2.36
C GLN A 65 -21.28 -7.63 2.05
N LEU A 66 -20.35 -7.51 3.00
CA LEU A 66 -19.04 -6.89 2.74
C LEU A 66 -18.23 -7.69 1.71
N LEU A 67 -18.22 -9.01 1.82
CA LEU A 67 -17.57 -9.88 0.84
C LEU A 67 -18.20 -9.72 -0.56
N GLU A 68 -19.52 -9.70 -0.65
CA GLU A 68 -20.25 -9.47 -1.90
C GLU A 68 -19.91 -8.10 -2.51
N GLN A 69 -19.82 -7.05 -1.68
CA GLN A 69 -19.38 -5.72 -2.10
C GLN A 69 -17.94 -5.73 -2.63
N VAL A 70 -17.00 -6.39 -1.93
CA VAL A 70 -15.61 -6.57 -2.41
C VAL A 70 -15.61 -7.25 -3.78
N GLN A 71 -16.33 -8.36 -3.93
CA GLN A 71 -16.41 -9.09 -5.21
C GLN A 71 -17.07 -8.28 -6.33
N ALA A 72 -18.07 -7.44 -6.00
CA ALA A 72 -18.69 -6.54 -6.95
C ALA A 72 -17.71 -5.45 -7.42
N MET A 73 -16.93 -4.86 -6.51
CA MET A 73 -15.90 -3.87 -6.84
C MET A 73 -14.82 -4.43 -7.77
N VAL A 74 -14.33 -5.65 -7.49
CA VAL A 74 -13.37 -6.37 -8.37
C VAL A 74 -13.86 -6.45 -9.81
N LYS A 75 -15.16 -6.69 -10.00
CA LYS A 75 -15.77 -6.85 -11.32
C LYS A 75 -16.01 -5.51 -12.02
N ALA A 76 -16.41 -4.50 -11.25
CA ALA A 76 -16.84 -3.20 -11.75
C ALA A 76 -15.69 -2.29 -12.19
N ILE A 77 -14.54 -2.31 -11.48
CA ILE A 77 -13.43 -1.40 -11.79
C ILE A 77 -12.66 -1.89 -13.01
N ARG A 78 -12.83 -1.21 -14.15
CA ARG A 78 -12.14 -1.52 -15.42
C ARG A 78 -11.48 -0.31 -16.09
N SER A 79 -11.92 0.89 -15.72
CA SER A 79 -11.41 2.17 -16.18
C SER A 79 -11.36 3.16 -15.03
N TYR A 80 -10.57 4.23 -15.17
CA TYR A 80 -10.45 5.26 -14.14
C TYR A 80 -11.81 5.84 -13.71
N GLY A 81 -12.75 5.99 -14.64
CA GLY A 81 -14.09 6.50 -14.36
C GLY A 81 -14.93 5.57 -13.47
N ASP A 82 -14.65 4.26 -13.45
CA ASP A 82 -15.40 3.29 -12.63
C ASP A 82 -15.07 3.43 -11.13
N SER A 83 -13.92 4.05 -10.81
CA SER A 83 -13.55 4.40 -9.44
C SER A 83 -14.19 5.70 -8.94
N ALA A 84 -14.94 6.43 -9.78
CA ALA A 84 -15.57 7.68 -9.36
C ALA A 84 -16.58 7.43 -8.23
N PRO A 85 -16.69 8.33 -7.23
CA PRO A 85 -17.52 8.08 -6.05
C PRO A 85 -18.98 7.70 -6.35
N SER A 86 -19.61 8.28 -7.39
CA SER A 86 -20.98 7.92 -7.78
C SER A 86 -21.11 6.51 -8.37
N LYS A 87 -20.08 6.01 -9.06
CA LYS A 87 -20.03 4.64 -9.56
C LYS A 87 -19.81 3.65 -8.44
N VAL A 88 -18.89 3.97 -7.52
CA VAL A 88 -18.65 3.15 -6.33
C VAL A 88 -19.92 3.08 -5.46
N GLU A 89 -20.62 4.19 -5.25
CA GLU A 89 -21.90 4.24 -4.54
C GLU A 89 -22.93 3.27 -5.16
N GLN A 90 -23.03 3.26 -6.49
CA GLN A 90 -23.93 2.37 -7.22
C GLN A 90 -23.55 0.89 -7.07
N VAL A 91 -22.25 0.56 -7.11
CA VAL A 91 -21.76 -0.83 -6.98
C VAL A 91 -21.93 -1.34 -5.55
N LEU A 92 -21.64 -0.50 -4.55
CA LEU A 92 -21.76 -0.88 -3.14
C LEU A 92 -23.22 -0.91 -2.65
N GLY A 93 -24.12 -0.16 -3.30
CA GLY A 93 -25.51 -0.02 -2.86
C GLY A 93 -25.66 0.76 -1.56
N VAL A 94 -24.67 1.58 -1.21
CA VAL A 94 -24.66 2.44 0.00
C VAL A 94 -24.23 3.84 -0.40
N ALA A 95 -24.87 4.87 0.16
CA ALA A 95 -24.50 6.26 -0.07
C ALA A 95 -23.07 6.53 0.42
N LEU A 96 -22.29 7.35 -0.29
CA LEU A 96 -20.94 7.74 0.10
C LEU A 96 -20.86 9.27 0.26
N PRO A 97 -21.41 9.89 1.32
CA PRO A 97 -21.36 11.34 1.48
C PRO A 97 -19.92 11.86 1.62
N PRO A 98 -19.66 13.14 1.28
CA PRO A 98 -18.36 13.76 1.52
C PRO A 98 -18.07 13.86 3.02
N ASP A 99 -16.79 13.73 3.38
CA ASP A 99 -16.30 14.06 4.71
C ASP A 99 -16.28 15.58 4.96
N ALA A 100 -15.94 15.99 6.18
CA ALA A 100 -16.00 17.39 6.59
C ALA A 100 -15.07 18.32 5.80
N LYS A 101 -14.01 17.78 5.19
CA LYS A 101 -13.05 18.55 4.37
C LYS A 101 -13.25 18.33 2.87
N GLN A 102 -14.21 17.49 2.48
CA GLN A 102 -14.43 17.06 1.09
C GLN A 102 -13.21 16.38 0.46
N GLU A 103 -12.31 15.83 1.28
CA GLU A 103 -11.11 15.13 0.82
C GLU A 103 -11.45 13.70 0.39
N ARG A 104 -12.46 13.11 1.04
CA ARG A 104 -12.94 11.75 0.76
C ARG A 104 -14.46 11.71 0.74
N ARG A 105 -14.99 10.70 0.05
CA ARG A 105 -16.41 10.30 0.13
C ARG A 105 -16.49 8.92 0.75
N GLY A 106 -17.36 8.70 1.73
CA GLY A 106 -17.39 7.42 2.44
C GLY A 106 -18.38 7.33 3.58
N VAL A 107 -18.49 6.12 4.12
CA VAL A 107 -19.31 5.81 5.31
C VAL A 107 -18.58 4.89 6.25
N THR A 108 -18.97 4.94 7.53
CA THR A 108 -18.62 3.94 8.52
C THR A 108 -19.88 3.29 9.11
N GLY A 109 -19.87 1.97 9.31
CA GLY A 109 -21.02 1.23 9.83
C GLY A 109 -20.58 0.05 10.68
N ARG A 110 -21.53 -0.64 11.32
CA ARG A 110 -21.22 -1.85 12.09
C ARG A 110 -21.13 -3.08 11.20
N VAL A 111 -20.30 -4.04 11.60
CA VAL A 111 -20.29 -5.40 11.06
C VAL A 111 -19.93 -6.39 12.17
N GLY A 112 -20.88 -7.27 12.49
CA GLY A 112 -20.72 -8.20 13.61
C GLY A 112 -20.39 -7.48 14.92
N LYS A 113 -19.21 -7.76 15.48
CA LYS A 113 -18.71 -7.15 16.72
C LYS A 113 -17.88 -5.88 16.49
N GLY A 114 -17.44 -5.63 15.26
CA GLY A 114 -16.61 -4.48 14.91
C GLY A 114 -17.35 -3.47 14.02
N SER A 115 -16.55 -2.65 13.34
CA SER A 115 -17.01 -1.68 12.35
C SER A 115 -16.24 -1.79 11.04
N TYR A 116 -16.87 -1.33 9.98
CA TYR A 116 -16.28 -1.16 8.67
C TYR A 116 -16.27 0.31 8.27
N SER A 117 -15.42 0.67 7.32
CA SER A 117 -15.44 1.94 6.62
C SER A 117 -15.20 1.69 5.14
N TRP A 118 -16.08 2.22 4.29
CA TRP A 118 -15.82 2.37 2.86
C TRP A 118 -15.45 3.81 2.59
N ALA A 119 -14.34 4.05 1.91
CA ALA A 119 -13.94 5.38 1.48
C ALA A 119 -13.41 5.39 0.05
N VAL A 120 -13.62 6.52 -0.62
CA VAL A 120 -13.18 6.78 -1.98
C VAL A 120 -12.53 8.16 -2.02
N TRP A 121 -11.29 8.23 -2.51
CA TRP A 121 -10.54 9.48 -2.58
C TRP A 121 -9.50 9.44 -3.68
N LYS A 122 -8.97 10.60 -4.04
CA LYS A 122 -7.79 10.68 -4.90
C LYS A 122 -6.53 10.78 -4.04
N PRO A 123 -5.45 10.04 -4.34
CA PRO A 123 -4.18 10.19 -3.63
C PRO A 123 -3.55 11.58 -3.85
N TYR A 124 -3.86 12.21 -4.98
CA TYR A 124 -3.51 13.60 -5.31
C TYR A 124 -4.54 14.15 -6.31
N PRO A 125 -4.78 15.47 -6.40
CA PRO A 125 -5.87 16.04 -7.20
C PRO A 125 -5.88 15.56 -8.66
N GLU A 126 -4.69 15.41 -9.23
CA GLU A 126 -4.48 15.09 -10.65
C GLU A 126 -4.49 13.60 -10.93
N SER A 127 -4.70 12.77 -9.91
CA SER A 127 -4.77 11.33 -10.08
C SER A 127 -5.90 10.98 -11.06
N PRO A 128 -5.63 10.13 -12.06
CA PRO A 128 -6.62 9.79 -13.06
C PRO A 128 -7.79 9.00 -12.45
N GLY A 129 -7.52 8.17 -11.43
CA GLY A 129 -8.51 7.38 -10.70
C GLY A 129 -8.65 7.77 -9.23
N HIS A 130 -9.56 7.10 -8.55
CA HIS A 130 -9.68 7.13 -7.10
C HIS A 130 -9.19 5.82 -6.52
N ILE A 131 -8.63 5.89 -5.32
CA ILE A 131 -8.47 4.74 -4.45
C ILE A 131 -9.83 4.47 -3.82
N VAL A 132 -10.26 3.22 -3.87
CA VAL A 132 -11.41 2.72 -3.13
C VAL A 132 -10.88 1.80 -2.04
N GLU A 133 -11.29 1.99 -0.79
CA GLU A 133 -10.79 1.19 0.32
C GLU A 133 -11.91 0.77 1.26
N LEU A 134 -11.90 -0.51 1.62
CA LEU A 134 -12.59 -1.07 2.76
C LEU A 134 -11.60 -1.22 3.91
N THR A 135 -11.92 -0.64 5.06
CA THR A 135 -11.17 -0.80 6.30
C THR A 135 -12.07 -1.36 7.39
N LEU A 136 -11.58 -2.33 8.16
CA LEU A 136 -12.27 -3.05 9.21
C LEU A 136 -11.50 -2.93 10.52
N THR A 137 -12.22 -2.79 11.63
CA THR A 137 -11.61 -2.93 12.96
C THR A 137 -11.11 -4.35 13.18
N PRO A 138 -10.10 -4.59 14.03
CA PRO A 138 -9.58 -5.93 14.30
C PRO A 138 -10.62 -6.98 14.73
N ASP A 139 -11.72 -6.57 15.37
CA ASP A 139 -12.82 -7.45 15.78
C ASP A 139 -13.80 -7.80 14.65
N ALA A 140 -13.53 -7.35 13.43
CA ALA A 140 -14.25 -7.65 12.22
C ALA A 140 -13.27 -8.01 11.09
N CYS A 141 -13.62 -8.99 10.27
CA CYS A 141 -12.88 -9.23 9.04
C CYS A 141 -13.68 -9.98 8.00
N VAL A 142 -13.16 -9.94 6.78
CA VAL A 142 -13.58 -10.79 5.68
C VAL A 142 -12.59 -11.95 5.57
N ALA A 143 -13.10 -13.16 5.33
CA ALA A 143 -12.25 -14.33 5.17
C ALA A 143 -11.30 -14.14 3.98
N TYR A 144 -9.99 -14.24 4.22
CA TYR A 144 -8.98 -13.96 3.21
C TYR A 144 -9.11 -14.87 1.98
N ASP A 145 -9.31 -16.18 2.18
CA ASP A 145 -9.46 -17.13 1.07
C ASP A 145 -10.69 -16.84 0.20
N ALA A 146 -11.75 -16.26 0.79
CA ALA A 146 -12.94 -15.87 0.04
C ALA A 146 -12.71 -14.64 -0.86
N ILE A 147 -11.64 -13.87 -0.61
CA ILE A 147 -11.15 -12.80 -1.48
C ILE A 147 -10.15 -13.38 -2.48
N ARG A 148 -9.15 -14.14 -2.00
CA ARG A 148 -8.06 -14.67 -2.80
C ARG A 148 -8.53 -15.61 -3.92
N ALA A 149 -9.34 -16.62 -3.59
CA ALA A 149 -9.67 -17.67 -4.56
C ALA A 149 -10.42 -17.13 -5.79
N PRO A 150 -11.42 -16.23 -5.66
CA PRO A 150 -12.04 -15.60 -6.83
C PRO A 150 -11.09 -14.72 -7.65
N LEU A 151 -10.12 -14.06 -7.02
CA LEU A 151 -9.13 -13.24 -7.72
C LEU A 151 -8.19 -14.10 -8.56
N GLU A 152 -7.62 -15.14 -7.96
CA GLU A 152 -6.76 -16.09 -8.69
C GLU A 152 -7.53 -16.78 -9.83
N ALA A 153 -8.78 -17.19 -9.59
CA ALA A 153 -9.65 -17.76 -10.62
C ALA A 153 -9.99 -16.77 -11.75
N SER A 154 -9.96 -15.47 -11.46
CA SER A 154 -10.16 -14.39 -12.44
C SER A 154 -8.85 -13.95 -13.12
N GLY A 155 -7.74 -14.67 -12.90
CA GLY A 155 -6.46 -14.42 -13.54
C GLY A 155 -5.65 -13.29 -12.93
N PHE A 156 -5.95 -12.87 -11.69
CA PHE A 156 -5.06 -11.97 -10.97
C PHE A 156 -3.77 -12.69 -10.59
N ARG A 157 -2.64 -11.99 -10.76
CA ARG A 157 -1.35 -12.42 -10.24
C ARG A 157 -1.26 -11.99 -8.79
N VAL A 158 -0.73 -12.86 -7.93
CA VAL A 158 -0.51 -12.57 -6.52
C VAL A 158 0.96 -12.23 -6.28
N TYR A 159 1.20 -11.20 -5.47
CA TYR A 159 2.51 -10.82 -4.96
C TYR A 159 2.45 -10.75 -3.43
N VAL A 160 3.27 -11.57 -2.79
CA VAL A 160 3.48 -11.57 -1.34
C VAL A 160 4.87 -10.98 -1.08
N PRO A 161 4.99 -9.84 -0.38
CA PRO A 161 6.28 -9.30 0.00
C PRO A 161 7.09 -10.32 0.81
N THR A 162 8.36 -10.52 0.46
CA THR A 162 9.23 -11.53 1.08
C THR A 162 10.02 -11.01 2.27
N PHE A 163 10.09 -9.69 2.46
CA PHE A 163 10.80 -9.03 3.55
C PHE A 163 10.18 -7.67 3.87
N GLY A 164 10.49 -7.13 5.06
CA GLY A 164 9.99 -5.85 5.53
C GLY A 164 8.69 -5.93 6.32
N ASP A 165 8.28 -4.79 6.83
CA ASP A 165 7.10 -4.64 7.69
C ASP A 165 5.79 -4.52 6.89
N ASP A 166 5.87 -4.47 5.56
CA ASP A 166 4.69 -4.47 4.71
C ASP A 166 3.95 -5.82 4.82
N GLN A 167 2.76 -5.78 5.41
CA GLN A 167 1.89 -6.93 5.58
C GLN A 167 0.96 -7.14 4.37
N ARG A 168 0.92 -6.19 3.43
CA ARG A 168 -0.04 -6.21 2.32
C ARG A 168 0.31 -7.30 1.32
N ILE A 169 -0.70 -8.10 0.95
CA ILE A 169 -0.64 -9.02 -0.18
C ILE A 169 -1.32 -8.34 -1.36
N SER A 170 -0.61 -8.20 -2.47
CA SER A 170 -1.09 -7.49 -3.65
C SER A 170 -1.56 -8.46 -4.72
N PHE A 171 -2.63 -8.10 -5.40
CA PHE A 171 -3.17 -8.79 -6.56
C PHE A 171 -3.24 -7.83 -7.74
N ASP A 172 -2.77 -8.23 -8.91
CA ASP A 172 -2.87 -7.39 -10.11
C ASP A 172 -3.41 -8.14 -11.32
N THR A 173 -4.18 -7.43 -12.15
CA THR A 173 -4.57 -7.93 -13.47
C THR A 173 -4.64 -6.81 -14.49
N ALA A 174 -4.48 -7.16 -15.76
CA ALA A 174 -4.68 -6.21 -16.84
C ALA A 174 -6.18 -5.92 -17.00
N VAL A 175 -6.56 -4.64 -17.05
CA VAL A 175 -7.92 -4.21 -17.38
C VAL A 175 -7.99 -3.40 -18.68
N GLY A 176 -6.83 -3.08 -19.26
CA GLY A 176 -6.68 -2.47 -20.58
C GLY A 176 -5.24 -2.58 -21.08
N PRO A 177 -4.93 -2.05 -22.29
CA PRO A 177 -3.61 -2.17 -22.91
C PRO A 177 -2.45 -1.65 -22.03
N SER A 178 -2.68 -0.55 -21.31
CA SER A 178 -1.69 0.10 -20.44
C SER A 178 -2.15 0.22 -18.97
N LEU A 179 -3.27 -0.41 -18.61
CA LEU A 179 -3.93 -0.22 -17.32
C LEU A 179 -4.05 -1.54 -16.56
N ALA A 180 -3.65 -1.54 -15.29
CA ALA A 180 -3.88 -2.64 -14.36
C ALA A 180 -4.78 -2.20 -13.21
N LEU A 181 -5.56 -3.16 -12.73
CA LEU A 181 -6.23 -3.08 -11.44
C LEU A 181 -5.33 -3.76 -10.41
N PHE A 182 -4.90 -2.98 -9.42
CA PHE A 182 -4.18 -3.43 -8.25
C PHE A 182 -5.15 -3.52 -7.07
N ILE A 183 -5.10 -4.62 -6.35
CA ILE A 183 -5.87 -4.84 -5.14
C ILE A 183 -4.88 -5.19 -4.04
N ALA A 184 -4.78 -4.36 -3.00
CA ALA A 184 -3.96 -4.67 -1.84
C ALA A 184 -4.86 -5.15 -0.70
N VAL A 185 -4.50 -6.29 -0.12
CA VAL A 185 -5.21 -6.89 1.02
C VAL A 185 -4.26 -6.91 2.21
N THR A 186 -4.67 -6.31 3.32
CA THR A 186 -3.95 -6.43 4.60
C THR A 186 -4.58 -7.54 5.43
N PRO A 187 -3.92 -8.70 5.60
CA PRO A 187 -4.39 -9.78 6.44
C PRO A 187 -3.98 -9.59 7.91
N ASP A 188 -4.53 -10.44 8.79
CA ASP A 188 -4.11 -10.62 10.18
C ASP A 188 -2.64 -11.05 10.29
N ARG A 189 -2.22 -11.96 9.40
CA ARG A 189 -0.88 -12.53 9.34
C ARG A 189 -0.47 -12.75 7.90
N ARG A 190 0.66 -12.17 7.48
CA ARG A 190 1.15 -12.30 6.09
C ARG A 190 1.42 -13.75 5.67
N GLU A 191 2.09 -14.54 6.51
CA GLU A 191 2.53 -15.90 6.15
C GLU A 191 1.42 -16.96 6.27
N SER A 192 0.34 -16.65 6.97
CA SER A 192 -0.80 -17.56 7.18
C SER A 192 -2.12 -16.77 7.30
N PRO A 193 -2.51 -16.07 6.21
CA PRO A 193 -3.61 -15.13 6.25
C PRO A 193 -4.94 -15.85 6.39
N THR A 194 -5.75 -15.43 7.35
CA THR A 194 -7.11 -15.96 7.57
C THR A 194 -8.17 -14.88 7.49
N CYS A 195 -7.80 -13.65 7.82
CA CYS A 195 -8.71 -12.57 8.16
C CYS A 195 -8.18 -11.27 7.54
N ALA A 196 -8.91 -10.67 6.60
CA ALA A 196 -8.54 -9.42 5.95
C ALA A 196 -9.19 -8.22 6.64
N THR A 197 -8.38 -7.22 7.01
CA THR A 197 -8.83 -6.00 7.69
C THR A 197 -8.82 -4.76 6.79
N VAL A 198 -8.02 -4.77 5.73
CA VAL A 198 -8.03 -3.72 4.70
C VAL A 198 -8.06 -4.35 3.32
N VAL A 199 -8.89 -3.80 2.44
CA VAL A 199 -8.92 -4.14 1.01
C VAL A 199 -8.97 -2.84 0.22
N SER A 200 -7.89 -2.50 -0.48
CA SER A 200 -7.84 -1.33 -1.35
C SER A 200 -7.86 -1.73 -2.82
N PHE A 201 -8.43 -0.88 -3.66
CA PHE A 201 -8.52 -1.01 -5.10
C PHE A 201 -7.93 0.25 -5.73
N GLU A 202 -6.98 0.06 -6.63
CA GLU A 202 -6.30 1.13 -7.31
C GLU A 202 -6.11 0.77 -8.79
N LEU A 203 -6.34 1.75 -9.66
CA LEU A 203 -6.00 1.64 -11.07
C LEU A 203 -4.73 2.42 -11.32
N ASP A 204 -3.73 1.74 -11.88
CA ASP A 204 -2.50 2.40 -12.28
C ASP A 204 -1.95 1.81 -13.57
N ARG A 205 -1.01 2.54 -14.17
CA ARG A 205 -0.31 2.15 -15.37
C ARG A 205 0.46 0.84 -15.14
N ARG A 206 0.43 -0.05 -16.13
CA ARG A 206 1.20 -1.31 -16.09
C ARG A 206 2.70 -1.11 -16.31
N ASP A 207 3.08 0.02 -16.87
CA ASP A 207 4.42 0.36 -17.35
C ASP A 207 5.09 1.50 -16.57
N ALA A 208 4.51 1.90 -15.43
CA ALA A 208 5.10 2.90 -14.54
C ALA A 208 6.29 2.33 -13.73
#